data_AF-A0A1X9MFF0-F1
#
_entry.id   AF-A0A1X9MFF0-F1
#
_cell.length_a   1.000
_cell.length_b   1.000
_cell.length_c   1.000
_cell.angle_alpha   90.00
_cell.angle_beta   90.00
_cell.angle_gamma   90.00
#
_symmetry.space_group_name_H-M   'P 1'
#
loop_
_entity.id
_entity.type
_entity.pdbx_description
1 polymer ?
#
loop_
_entity_poly.entity_id
_entity_poly.type
_entity_poly.pdbx_seq_one_letter_code
_entity_poly.pdbx_strand_id
1 'polypeptide(L)' 'MSKLRLAKSAISDSVYVGKLKSVNGMSVWSGDKTDVTNDFIGAVISRWNGYEETIVAGDKTYVVSVKEVE' A
#
# COMPACT_ATOMS: atom_id res chain seq x y z
N MET A 1 -16.92 -6.05 15.75
CA MET A 1 -16.35 -4.88 15.05
C MET A 1 -16.06 -5.24 13.60
N SER A 2 -16.56 -4.48 12.63
CA SER A 2 -16.11 -4.61 11.24
C SER A 2 -14.67 -4.14 11.13
N LYS A 3 -13.73 -5.02 10.78
CA LYS A 3 -12.33 -4.65 10.62
C LYS A 3 -12.16 -3.86 9.32
N LEU A 4 -11.46 -2.72 9.39
CA LEU A 4 -10.98 -2.03 8.20
C LEU A 4 -10.05 -2.96 7.40
N ARG A 5 -10.07 -2.80 6.08
CA ARG A 5 -9.27 -3.53 5.12
C ARG A 5 -8.56 -2.55 4.21
N LEU A 6 -7.30 -2.84 3.94
CA LEU A 6 -6.47 -2.19 2.93
C LEU A 6 -6.30 -3.20 1.78
N ALA A 7 -6.47 -2.75 0.54
CA ALA A 7 -6.17 -3.57 -0.64
C ALA A 7 -5.76 -2.72 -1.84
N LYS A 8 -5.02 -3.34 -2.75
CA LYS A 8 -4.70 -2.78 -4.07
C LYS A 8 -5.65 -3.31 -5.13
N SER A 9 -6.12 -2.45 -6.02
CA SER A 9 -6.86 -2.83 -7.21
C SER A 9 -5.98 -3.62 -8.17
N ALA A 10 -6.50 -4.73 -8.69
CA ALA A 10 -5.82 -5.51 -9.73
C ALA A 10 -5.93 -4.86 -11.12
N ILE A 11 -6.82 -3.88 -11.30
CA ILE A 11 -7.10 -3.25 -12.60
C ILE A 11 -6.40 -1.89 -12.72
N SER A 12 -6.51 -1.06 -11.68
CA SER A 12 -6.08 0.34 -11.71
C SER A 12 -4.83 0.60 -10.87
N ASP A 13 -4.32 -0.40 -10.16
CA ASP A 13 -3.27 -0.28 -9.14
C ASP A 13 -3.56 0.70 -7.99
N SER A 14 -4.74 1.32 -7.96
CA SER A 14 -5.20 2.20 -6.89
C SER A 14 -5.32 1.44 -5.56
N VAL A 15 -5.02 2.14 -4.47
CA VAL A 15 -5.08 1.60 -3.10
C VAL A 15 -6.35 2.08 -2.43
N TYR A 16 -7.10 1.14 -1.83
CA TYR A 16 -8.37 1.41 -1.17
C TYR A 16 -8.35 0.99 0.30
N VAL A 17 -9.03 1.78 1.13
CA VAL A 17 -9.35 1.44 2.52
C VAL A 17 -10.87 1.43 2.71
N GLY A 18 -11.39 0.43 3.40
CA GLY A 18 -12.82 0.34 3.66
C GLY A 18 -13.19 -0.91 4.46
N LYS A 19 -14.48 -1.24 4.48
CA LYS A 19 -14.99 -2.45 5.12
C LYS A 19 -15.42 -3.47 4.07
N LEU A 20 -15.49 -4.72 4.51
CA LEU A 20 -16.11 -5.79 3.73
C LEU A 20 -17.47 -6.11 4.35
N LYS A 21 -18.46 -6.38 3.49
CA LYS A 21 -19.77 -6.92 3.86
C LYS A 21 -19.94 -8.30 3.23
N SER A 22 -20.71 -9.16 3.88
CA SER A 22 -21.10 -10.45 3.30
C SER A 22 -22.36 -10.27 2.46
N VAL A 23 -22.31 -10.69 1.21
CA VAL A 23 -23.47 -10.76 0.30
C VAL A 23 -23.49 -12.16 -0.29
N ASN A 24 -24.55 -12.92 0.00
CA ASN A 24 -24.69 -14.32 -0.43
C ASN A 24 -23.47 -15.20 -0.08
N GLY A 25 -22.86 -14.98 1.09
CA GLY A 25 -21.67 -15.70 1.55
C GLY A 25 -20.34 -15.20 0.98
N MET A 26 -20.36 -14.24 0.06
CA MET A 26 -19.15 -13.63 -0.51
C MET A 26 -18.78 -12.34 0.20
N SER A 27 -17.49 -12.14 0.45
CA SER A 27 -16.97 -10.87 0.97
C SER A 27 -16.84 -9.86 -0.17
N VAL A 28 -17.62 -8.79 -0.10
CA VAL A 28 -17.58 -7.68 -1.06
C VAL A 28 -17.30 -6.37 -0.34
N TRP A 29 -16.69 -5.41 -1.03
CA TRP A 29 -16.52 -4.07 -0.48
C TRP A 29 -17.88 -3.45 -0.15
N SER A 30 -17.96 -2.80 1.02
CA SER A 30 -19.05 -1.89 1.30
C SER A 30 -18.89 -0.60 0.47
N GLY A 31 -19.99 0.12 0.26
CA GLY A 31 -20.02 1.31 -0.61
C GLY A 31 -19.19 2.49 -0.07
N ASP A 32 -18.71 2.42 1.16
CA ASP A 32 -17.88 3.41 1.85
C ASP A 32 -16.36 3.16 1.68
N LYS A 33 -15.93 2.38 0.68
CA LYS A 33 -14.49 2.26 0.37
C LYS A 33 -13.95 3.61 -0.15
N THR A 34 -12.82 4.03 0.40
CA THR A 34 -12.16 5.30 0.05
C THR A 34 -10.90 5.01 -0.76
N ASP A 35 -10.68 5.76 -1.84
CA ASP A 35 -9.41 5.76 -2.57
C ASP A 35 -8.37 6.53 -1.75
N VAL A 36 -7.29 5.87 -1.38
CA VAL A 36 -6.21 6.45 -0.57
C VAL A 36 -4.88 6.38 -1.32
N THR A 37 -4.91 6.26 -2.65
CA THR A 37 -3.69 6.04 -3.46
C THR A 37 -2.64 7.12 -3.22
N ASN A 38 -3.04 8.39 -3.23
CA ASN A 38 -2.11 9.50 -3.03
C ASN A 38 -1.59 9.59 -1.60
N ASP A 39 -2.45 9.35 -0.60
CA ASP A 39 -2.03 9.33 0.81
C ASP A 39 -1.08 8.17 1.09
N PHE A 40 -1.34 7.01 0.47
CA PHE A 40 -0.48 5.83 0.54
C PHE A 40 0.89 6.11 -0.10
N ILE A 41 0.92 6.70 -1.29
CA ILE A 41 2.17 7.12 -1.94
C ILE A 41 2.90 8.14 -1.07
N GLY A 42 2.20 9.15 -0.55
CA GLY A 42 2.77 10.16 0.34
C GLY A 42 3.38 9.54 1.59
N ALA A 43 2.68 8.59 2.23
CA ALA A 43 3.18 7.87 3.40
C ALA A 43 4.37 6.97 3.10
N VAL A 44 4.38 6.31 1.93
CA VAL A 44 5.53 5.53 1.46
C VAL A 44 6.72 6.46 1.24
N ILE A 45 6.56 7.54 0.49
CA ILE A 45 7.62 8.53 0.23
C ILE A 45 8.12 9.14 1.54
N SER A 46 7.23 9.58 2.44
CA SER A 46 7.63 10.18 3.71
C SER A 46 8.35 9.20 4.62
N ARG A 47 7.95 7.92 4.60
CA ARG A 47 8.62 6.86 5.35
C ARG A 47 9.93 6.43 4.68
N TRP A 48 10.02 6.55 3.36
CA TRP A 48 11.20 6.21 2.58
C TRP A 48 12.19 7.37 2.38
N ASN A 49 11.82 8.61 2.66
CA ASN A 49 12.74 9.73 2.64
C ASN A 49 13.78 9.51 3.76
N GLY A 50 15.01 9.18 3.37
CA GLY A 50 16.08 8.78 4.30
C GLY A 50 16.05 7.29 4.68
N TYR A 51 15.22 6.45 4.05
CA TYR A 51 15.28 5.00 4.20
C TYR A 51 16.35 4.43 3.27
N GLU A 52 17.29 3.72 3.87
CA GLU A 52 18.33 2.95 3.20
C GLU A 52 18.16 1.49 3.63
N GLU A 53 17.95 0.60 2.67
CA GLU A 53 17.89 -0.84 2.91
C GLU A 53 18.96 -1.56 2.10
N THR A 54 19.64 -2.48 2.77
CA THR A 54 20.62 -3.35 2.13
C THR A 54 19.96 -4.70 1.84
N ILE A 55 19.86 -5.05 0.57
CA ILE A 55 19.29 -6.30 0.09
C ILE A 55 20.43 -7.20 -0.38
N VAL A 56 20.49 -8.43 0.13
CA VAL A 56 21.45 -9.45 -0.32
C VAL A 56 20.71 -10.45 -1.23
N ALA A 57 21.18 -10.58 -2.48
CA ALA A 57 20.65 -11.54 -3.44
C ALA A 57 21.80 -12.41 -3.99
N GLY A 58 21.95 -13.59 -3.37
CA GLY A 58 23.07 -14.49 -3.66
C GLY A 58 24.39 -13.94 -3.09
N ASP A 59 25.37 -13.77 -3.98
CA ASP A 59 26.68 -13.18 -3.71
C ASP A 59 26.71 -11.65 -3.92
N LYS A 60 25.57 -11.04 -4.29
CA LYS A 60 25.47 -9.61 -4.56
C LYS A 60 24.73 -8.88 -3.45
N THR A 61 25.23 -7.68 -3.13
CA THR A 61 24.63 -6.76 -2.17
C THR A 61 24.17 -5.50 -2.91
N TYR A 62 22.92 -5.11 -2.69
CA TYR A 62 22.29 -3.93 -3.27
C TYR A 62 21.91 -2.98 -2.14
N VAL A 63 22.15 -1.69 -2.34
CA VAL A 63 21.63 -0.63 -1.46
C VAL A 63 20.51 0.06 -2.22
N VAL A 64 19.31 0.03 -1.65
CA VAL A 64 18.16 0.77 -2.15
C VAL A 64 17.94 1.94 -1.21
N SER A 65 18.04 3.16 -1.74
CA SER A 65 17.81 4.38 -0.98
C SER A 65 16.91 5.33 -1.75
N VAL A 66 16.13 6.11 -0.99
CA VAL A 66 15.40 7.26 -1.51
C VAL A 66 15.89 8.50 -0.77
N LYS A 67 16.31 9.48 -1.56
CA LYS A 67 16.73 10.79 -1.09
C LYS A 67 15.94 11.86 -1.84
N GLU A 68 15.56 12.89 -1.11
CA GLU A 68 15.13 14.15 -1.70
C GLU A 68 16.28 14.79 -2.48
N VAL A 69 16.00 15.35 -3.65
CA VAL A 69 16.98 16.05 -4.48
C VAL A 69 16.45 17.47 -4.67
N GLU A 70 17.13 18.44 -4.06
CA GLU A 70 16.89 19.88 -4.22
C GLU A 70 17.41 20.41 -5.56
#